data_AF-A0A6J4U6Z6-F1
#
_entry.id   AF-A0A6J4U6Z6-F1
#
_cell.length_a   1.000
_cell.length_b   1.000
_cell.length_c   1.000
_cell.angle_alpha   90.00
_cell.angle_beta   90.00
_cell.angle_gamma   90.00
#
_symmetry.space_group_name_H-M   'P 1'
#
loop_
_entity.id
_entity.type
_entity.pdbx_description
1 polymer ?
#
loop_
_entity_poly.entity_id
_entity_poly.type
_entity_poly.pdbx_seq_one_letter_code
_entity_poly.pdbx_strand_id
1 'polypeptide(L)' 'MSAGSDFAGEYREQAAACRRLATRARTSAGASALSGIATRYETEADRLDALPSPAGPTISS' A
#
# COMPACT_ATOMS: atom_id res chain seq x y z
N MET A 1 8.18 16.82 6.16
CA MET A 1 7.29 15.84 5.51
C MET A 1 8.10 14.58 5.29
N SER A 2 7.76 13.48 5.97
CA SER A 2 8.48 12.21 5.84
C SER A 2 7.94 11.49 4.61
N ALA A 3 8.71 11.47 3.52
CA ALA A 3 8.31 10.94 2.22
C ALA A 3 7.69 9.52 2.27
N GLY A 4 8.08 8.67 3.25
CA GLY A 4 7.50 7.32 3.41
C GLY A 4 6.01 7.29 3.74
N SER A 5 5.50 8.29 4.46
CA SER A 5 4.07 8.37 4.83
C SER A 5 3.18 8.73 3.64
N ASP A 6 3.68 9.59 2.74
CA ASP A 6 2.94 9.99 1.53
C ASP A 6 2.78 8.79 0.57
N PHE A 7 3.84 8.01 0.36
CA PHE A 7 3.77 6.81 -0.49
C PHE A 7 2.88 5.70 0.08
N ALA A 8 2.89 5.48 1.40
CA ALA A 8 2.00 4.49 2.02
C ALA A 8 0.52 4.87 1.84
N GLY A 9 0.19 6.17 1.92
CA GLY A 9 -1.13 6.69 1.59
C GLY A 9 -1.54 6.42 0.15
N GLU A 10 -0.67 6.73 -0.82
CA GLU A 10 -0.92 6.50 -2.24
C GLU A 10 -1.17 5.02 -2.56
N TYR A 11 -0.41 4.11 -1.95
CA TYR A 11 -0.62 2.68 -2.11
C TYR A 11 -1.97 2.22 -1.56
N ARG A 12 -2.42 2.75 -0.42
CA ARG A 12 -3.75 2.45 0.13
C ARG A 12 -4.87 2.98 -0.77
N GLU A 13 -4.69 4.14 -1.38
CA GLU A 13 -5.65 4.66 -2.35
C GLU A 13 -5.75 3.76 -3.59
N GLN A 14 -4.61 3.29 -4.11
CA GLN A 14 -4.61 2.34 -5.22
C GLN A 14 -5.25 1.01 -4.84
N ALA A 15 -4.98 0.47 -3.65
CA ALA A 15 -5.64 -0.73 -3.14
C ALA A 15 -7.17 -0.56 -3.09
N ALA A 16 -7.65 0.57 -2.56
CA ALA A 16 -9.06 0.89 -2.51
C ALA A 16 -9.68 1.01 -3.91
N ALA A 17 -8.96 1.59 -4.87
CA ALA A 17 -9.39 1.66 -6.27
C ALA A 17 -9.50 0.26 -6.90
N CYS A 18 -8.51 -0.60 -6.70
CA CYS A 18 -8.54 -1.99 -7.16
C CYS A 18 -9.72 -2.77 -6.55
N ARG A 19 -10.01 -2.59 -5.26
CA ARG A 19 -11.20 -3.19 -4.60
C ARG A 19 -12.51 -2.69 -5.23
N ARG A 20 -12.64 -1.39 -5.49
CA ARG A 20 -13.82 -0.82 -6.18
C ARG A 20 -13.97 -1.33 -7.62
N LEU A 21 -12.87 -1.60 -8.31
CA LEU A 21 -12.91 -2.22 -9.64
C LEU A 21 -13.26 -3.71 -9.56
N ALA A 22 -12.78 -4.42 -8.53
CA ALA A 22 -13.08 -5.84 -8.33
C ALA A 22 -14.58 -6.08 -8.13
N THR A 23 -15.27 -5.21 -7.39
CA THR A 23 -16.73 -5.30 -7.22
C THR A 23 -17.52 -5.04 -8.51
N ARG A 24 -16.89 -4.40 -9.50
CA ARG A 24 -17.47 -4.10 -10.82
C ARG A 24 -16.96 -5.03 -11.92
N ALA A 25 -16.10 -5.99 -11.61
CA ALA A 25 -15.51 -6.89 -12.59
C ALA A 25 -16.59 -7.83 -13.16
N ARG A 26 -16.59 -8.00 -14.48
CA ARG A 26 -17.57 -8.87 -15.18
C ARG A 26 -17.22 -10.36 -15.12
N THR A 27 -16.03 -10.70 -14.61
CA THR A 27 -15.55 -12.09 -14.52
C THR A 27 -14.98 -12.35 -13.13
N SER A 28 -15.16 -13.58 -12.64
CA SER A 28 -14.58 -14.03 -11.36
C SER A 28 -13.05 -13.96 -11.37
N ALA A 29 -12.42 -14.30 -12.49
CA ALA A 29 -10.98 -14.17 -12.68
C ALA A 29 -10.52 -12.71 -12.57
N GLY A 30 -11.24 -11.77 -13.20
CA GLY A 30 -10.93 -10.33 -13.12
C GLY A 30 -11.10 -9.77 -11.71
N ALA A 31 -12.17 -10.16 -11.01
CA ALA A 31 -12.40 -9.77 -9.61
C ALA A 31 -11.27 -10.28 -8.70
N SER A 32 -10.85 -11.54 -8.89
CA SER A 32 -9.78 -12.16 -8.12
C SER A 32 -8.42 -11.50 -8.38
N ALA A 33 -8.10 -11.21 -9.64
CA ALA A 33 -6.87 -10.52 -10.01
C ALA A 33 -6.79 -9.11 -9.38
N LEU A 34 -7.87 -8.33 -9.49
CA LEU A 34 -7.92 -6.98 -8.90
C LEU A 34 -7.84 -7.01 -7.37
N SER A 35 -8.45 -8.01 -6.73
CA SER A 35 -8.34 -8.20 -5.28
C SER A 35 -6.91 -8.56 -4.87
N GLY A 36 -6.24 -9.44 -5.63
CA GLY A 36 -4.83 -9.78 -5.39
C GLY A 36 -3.88 -8.59 -5.56
N ILE A 37 -4.13 -7.72 -6.55
CA ILE A 37 -3.37 -6.48 -6.73
C ILE A 37 -3.59 -5.54 -5.54
N ALA A 38 -4.84 -5.39 -5.06
CA ALA A 38 -5.14 -4.57 -3.88
C ALA A 38 -4.37 -5.04 -2.64
N THR A 39 -4.35 -6.35 -2.38
CA THR A 39 -3.58 -6.94 -1.27
C THR A 39 -2.08 -6.64 -1.38
N ARG A 40 -1.54 -6.65 -2.60
CA ARG A 40 -0.12 -6.33 -2.83
C ARG A 40 0.19 -4.88 -2.49
N TYR A 41 -0.69 -3.95 -2.85
CA TYR A 41 -0.53 -2.54 -2.49
C TYR A 41 -0.64 -2.29 -0.99
N GLU A 42 -1.59 -2.94 -0.30
CA GLU A 42 -1.69 -2.88 1.17
C GLU A 42 -0.42 -3.40 1.83
N THR A 43 0.11 -4.53 1.34
CA THR A 43 1.37 -5.10 1.85
C THR A 43 2.54 -4.11 1.70
N GLU A 44 2.60 -3.37 0.60
CA GLU A 44 3.66 -2.38 0.38
C GLU A 44 3.47 -1.13 1.24
N ALA A 45 2.24 -0.66 1.41
CA ALA A 45 1.92 0.42 2.33
C ALA A 45 2.33 0.07 3.78
N ASP A 46 2.02 -1.15 4.22
CA ASP A 46 2.37 -1.62 5.57
C ASP A 46 3.89 -1.76 5.75
N ARG A 47 4.62 -2.15 4.69
CA ARG A 47 6.09 -2.15 4.69
C ARG A 47 6.65 -0.74 4.85
N LEU A 48 6.10 0.24 4.13
CA LEU A 48 6.54 1.63 4.20
C LEU A 48 6.26 2.25 5.57
N ASP A 49 5.11 1.96 6.17
CA ASP A 49 4.79 2.39 7.53
C ASP A 49 5.70 1.75 8.59
N ALA A 50 6.17 0.52 8.33
CA ALA A 50 7.11 -0.18 9.19
C ALA A 50 8.56 0.31 9.02
N LEU A 51 8.88 1.10 7.98
CA LEU A 51 10.21 1.68 7.84
C LEU A 51 10.44 2.71 8.96
N PRO A 52 11.57 2.65 9.67
CA PRO A 52 11.89 3.65 10.67
C PRO A 52 11.96 5.02 10.00
N SER A 53 11.32 6.02 10.63
CA SER A 53 11.47 7.41 10.23
C SER A 53 12.97 7.74 10.17
N PRO A 54 13.47 8.48 9.16
CA PRO A 54 14.90 8.79 9.03
C PRO A 54 15.48 9.66 10.17
N ALA A 55 14.74 9.90 11.25
CA ALA A 55 15.26 10.45 12.50
C ALA A 55 15.98 9.38 13.36
N GLY A 56 17.20 9.03 12.93
CA GLY A 56 18.36 8.75 13.79
C GLY A 56 18.65 7.29 14.20
N PRO A 57 19.92 6.86 14.10
CA PRO A 57 20.66 6.42 15.27
C PRO A 57 21.23 7.66 15.97
N THR A 58 20.82 7.93 17.21
CA THR A 58 21.62 8.77 18.12
C THR A 58 22.89 7.99 18.42
N ILE A 59 23.93 8.16 17.60
CA ILE A 59 25.25 7.68 17.93
C ILE A 59 25.79 8.65 18.98
N SER A 60 25.52 8.34 20.25
CA SER A 60 26.30 8.88 21.36
C SER A 60 27.60 8.08 21.47
N SER A 61 28.72 8.67 21.04
CA SER A 61 30.07 8.36 21.51
C SER A 61 31.00 9.51 21.14
#